data_AF-A0A452IHP3-F1
#
_entry.id   AF-A0A452IHP3-F1
#
_cell.length_a   1.000
_cell.length_b   1.000
_cell.length_c   1.000
_cell.angle_alpha   90.00
_cell.angle_beta   90.00
_cell.angle_gamma   90.00
#
_symmetry.space_group_name_H-M   'P 1'
#
loop_
_entity.id
_entity.type
_entity.pdbx_description
1 polymer ?
#
loop_
_entity_poly.entity_id
_entity_poly.type
_entity_poly.pdbx_seq_one_letter_code
_entity_poly.pdbx_strand_id
1 'polypeptide(L)'
;MFQESLPAVEPSTPVPLIAPHLNVAETTMESPAGFHEDLNRKTDPLGNVGTKWMKQRAVQWDADYKEASLCYLLTVRIIRMRNLPQRDFLSQSNYYVSLWLPTASAERVRTKTIKNCRDPVWNETFYFRIQSQVKNVLELAIFDEDIVQDDGHFIVLFDIAKIPLGETIFMKFQLNPQRREELEAQFTLENLLDLPETIITNGVVVSREMSCLEVQVDRRRWKKKKKTHSTKHDLTFTVKGSFEETSSLSLCCDSSFHLTEPILFHYAKHSQPQLDITVPKMNTLPSFCACMSCRAGRSRNGPLTVPLNLLPFDQEVIDKHRKFDLRFKTKQCREDLDVRLGFELCVEEQDFLRKRKKVVAASLKKVLQLEEDLQDDEVPVVAFMTTGGGTRALTAMYAHLLSIQKLNVLDSISYVTGLSGTTWTMSNLYEDPDWSQKDMEASVSDARKHVIKNKFLACFSMDRLKYYVKELQQRKQEGHKICFTDLWGLIIEAMLHDGEDQHKLTDQQQALSRGQNPLPIYLVLNVKDKISNQDFREWMEFTPYEVGLLKYGAFIRAENFGSKFFMGRLMKKLPESRICFLEGIWSSVFSLNLMDAWYISFESEEFWHKWTQDRVIDIG
;
A
#
# COMPACT_ATOMS: atom_id res chain seq x y z
N MET A 1 -50.88 5.00 1.20
CA MET A 1 -51.94 4.87 0.19
C MET A 1 -51.29 4.20 -1.02
N PHE A 2 -51.86 3.07 -1.44
CA PHE A 2 -51.31 2.13 -2.41
C PHE A 2 -51.10 2.74 -3.80
N GLN A 3 -49.97 2.41 -4.44
CA GLN A 3 -49.70 2.38 -5.89
C GLN A 3 -48.20 2.08 -6.07
N GLU A 4 -47.69 1.33 -7.04
CA GLU A 4 -48.17 0.30 -7.96
C GLU A 4 -46.87 -0.30 -8.52
N SER A 5 -46.80 -1.63 -8.59
CA SER A 5 -45.63 -2.37 -9.09
C SER A 5 -45.54 -2.29 -10.61
N LEU A 6 -44.37 -1.91 -11.14
CA LEU A 6 -44.01 -2.03 -12.57
C LEU A 6 -42.94 -3.14 -12.77
N PRO A 7 -42.91 -3.79 -13.95
CA PRO A 7 -42.65 -5.22 -14.08
C PRO A 7 -41.17 -5.60 -14.15
N ALA A 8 -40.91 -6.83 -13.74
CA ALA A 8 -39.61 -7.50 -13.83
C ALA A 8 -39.21 -7.74 -15.30
N VAL A 9 -37.98 -7.36 -15.65
CA VAL A 9 -37.31 -7.76 -16.89
C VAL A 9 -36.71 -9.14 -16.66
N GLU A 10 -37.14 -10.12 -17.45
CA GLU A 10 -36.60 -11.48 -17.42
C GLU A 10 -35.11 -11.48 -17.84
N PRO A 11 -34.24 -12.26 -17.17
CA PRO A 11 -32.87 -12.45 -17.63
C PRO A 11 -32.83 -13.41 -18.82
N SER A 12 -32.26 -12.92 -19.91
CA SER A 12 -31.90 -13.69 -21.11
C SER A 12 -31.00 -14.89 -20.76
N THR A 13 -31.34 -16.03 -21.38
CA THR A 13 -30.65 -17.33 -21.41
C THR A 13 -29.13 -17.33 -21.26
N PRO A 14 -28.55 -18.24 -20.44
CA PRO A 14 -27.10 -18.38 -20.30
C PRO A 14 -26.46 -19.07 -21.52
N VAL A 15 -25.36 -18.47 -22.00
CA VAL A 15 -24.41 -19.07 -22.97
C VAL A 15 -23.53 -20.09 -22.22
N PRO A 16 -23.30 -21.30 -22.73
CA PRO A 16 -22.50 -22.30 -22.03
C PRO A 16 -21.01 -21.96 -22.08
N LEU A 17 -20.39 -21.80 -20.91
CA LEU A 17 -18.95 -21.75 -20.73
C LEU A 17 -18.38 -23.18 -20.86
N ILE A 18 -17.65 -23.42 -21.93
CA ILE A 18 -16.85 -24.63 -22.14
C ILE A 18 -15.59 -24.51 -21.27
N ALA A 19 -15.48 -25.34 -20.24
CA ALA A 19 -14.27 -25.51 -19.45
C ALA A 19 -13.25 -26.36 -20.24
N PRO A 20 -11.95 -26.01 -20.25
CA PRO A 20 -10.93 -26.89 -20.81
C PRO A 20 -10.67 -28.06 -19.86
N HIS A 21 -10.76 -29.27 -20.42
CA HIS A 21 -10.41 -30.54 -19.79
C HIS A 21 -8.95 -30.54 -19.29
N LEU A 22 -8.74 -30.63 -17.98
CA LEU A 22 -7.46 -31.06 -17.40
C LEU A 22 -7.49 -32.58 -17.19
N ASN A 23 -6.57 -33.27 -17.86
CA ASN A 23 -6.30 -34.68 -17.67
C ASN A 23 -5.75 -34.94 -16.26
N VAL A 24 -6.50 -35.72 -15.47
CA VAL A 24 -6.05 -36.26 -14.19
C VAL A 24 -5.17 -37.47 -14.48
N ALA A 25 -3.88 -37.36 -14.19
CA ALA A 25 -3.00 -38.51 -14.09
C ALA A 25 -3.07 -39.05 -12.66
N GLU A 26 -3.55 -40.29 -12.52
CA GLU A 26 -3.57 -41.05 -11.27
C GLU A 26 -2.15 -41.18 -10.71
N THR A 27 -1.93 -40.72 -9.48
CA THR A 27 -0.74 -41.07 -8.71
C THR A 27 -1.20 -41.61 -7.35
N THR A 28 -1.12 -42.92 -7.21
CA THR A 28 -1.36 -43.69 -5.98
C THR A 28 -0.38 -43.25 -4.88
N MET A 29 -0.89 -42.80 -3.74
CA MET A 29 -0.09 -42.54 -2.54
C MET A 29 0.04 -43.83 -1.70
N GLU A 30 1.26 -44.32 -1.55
CA GLU A 30 1.63 -45.27 -0.50
C GLU A 30 1.96 -44.53 0.81
N SER A 31 1.39 -45.01 1.91
CA SER A 31 1.64 -44.56 3.28
C SER A 31 2.98 -45.06 3.82
N PRO A 32 3.71 -44.28 4.64
CA PRO A 32 4.65 -44.83 5.60
C PRO A 32 4.08 -44.73 7.02
N ALA A 33 3.80 -45.89 7.59
CA ALA A 33 3.58 -46.09 9.01
C ALA A 33 4.91 -45.99 9.79
N GLY A 34 4.81 -45.56 11.05
CA GLY A 34 5.75 -45.89 12.11
C GLY A 34 6.53 -44.71 12.66
N PHE A 35 6.18 -44.24 13.86
CA PHE A 35 7.08 -44.18 15.01
C PHE A 35 6.26 -43.94 16.29
N HIS A 36 6.15 -45.00 17.09
CA HIS A 36 5.65 -45.03 18.46
C HIS A 36 6.87 -45.07 19.39
N GLU A 37 6.91 -44.21 20.42
CA GLU A 37 7.66 -44.30 21.70
C GLU A 37 7.78 -42.86 22.28
N ASP A 38 7.66 -42.54 23.56
CA ASP A 38 7.20 -43.25 24.75
C ASP A 38 6.95 -42.19 25.85
N LEU A 39 5.90 -42.37 26.65
CA LEU A 39 5.59 -41.50 27.80
C LEU A 39 6.31 -42.01 29.06
N ASN A 40 7.18 -41.21 29.68
CA ASN A 40 7.21 -40.91 31.12
C ASN A 40 8.57 -40.36 31.57
N ARG A 41 8.57 -39.18 32.23
CA ARG A 41 9.30 -39.00 33.50
C ARG A 41 8.81 -37.77 34.28
N LYS A 42 8.78 -37.97 35.60
CA LYS A 42 8.14 -37.21 36.68
C LYS A 42 8.72 -35.81 36.95
N THR A 43 7.85 -35.04 37.61
CA THR A 43 7.90 -33.70 38.22
C THR A 43 9.03 -33.40 39.21
N ASP A 44 9.50 -32.15 39.25
CA ASP A 44 9.50 -31.26 40.44
C ASP A 44 9.81 -29.77 40.08
N PRO A 45 9.55 -28.76 40.96
CA PRO A 45 8.91 -27.50 40.58
C PRO A 45 9.77 -26.24 40.87
N LEU A 46 9.21 -25.08 40.50
CA LEU A 46 9.68 -23.69 40.69
C LEU A 46 10.84 -23.20 39.79
N GLY A 47 10.47 -22.34 38.83
CA GLY A 47 11.38 -21.38 38.22
C GLY A 47 10.95 -20.90 36.83
N ASN A 48 10.42 -19.67 36.74
CA ASN A 48 10.25 -18.86 35.53
C ASN A 48 9.40 -19.42 34.38
N VAL A 49 8.07 -19.39 34.56
CA VAL A 49 7.11 -19.41 33.45
C VAL A 49 6.72 -17.96 33.13
N GLY A 50 7.44 -17.35 32.20
CA GLY A 50 7.13 -16.01 31.71
C GLY A 50 8.25 -15.50 30.84
N THR A 51 8.30 -15.96 29.58
CA THR A 51 8.98 -15.35 28.40
C THR A 51 9.26 -16.32 27.25
N LYS A 52 8.87 -17.61 27.32
CA LYS A 52 9.26 -18.59 26.28
C LYS A 52 8.25 -18.88 25.15
N TRP A 53 7.09 -18.20 25.11
CA TRP A 53 6.05 -18.43 24.08
C TRP A 53 6.04 -17.42 22.93
N MET A 54 6.95 -16.44 22.89
CA MET A 54 7.13 -15.55 21.74
C MET A 54 8.40 -15.87 20.95
N LYS A 55 8.54 -17.13 20.51
CA LYS A 55 9.36 -17.43 19.33
C LYS A 55 8.42 -17.57 18.15
N GLN A 56 8.39 -16.53 17.33
CA GLN A 56 7.85 -16.53 15.98
C GLN A 56 8.24 -17.85 15.29
N ARG A 57 7.27 -18.74 15.14
CA ARG A 57 7.27 -19.65 14.00
C ARG A 57 6.99 -18.75 12.81
N ALA A 58 8.05 -18.36 12.09
CA ALA A 58 7.89 -17.93 10.71
C ALA A 58 7.19 -19.11 10.00
N VAL A 59 5.88 -18.99 9.78
CA VAL A 59 5.12 -20.04 9.12
C VAL A 59 5.54 -20.02 7.66
N GLN A 60 6.03 -21.16 7.22
CA GLN A 60 6.65 -21.45 5.94
C GLN A 60 5.59 -21.44 4.81
N TRP A 61 5.05 -20.25 4.48
CA TRP A 61 4.12 -20.05 3.34
C TRP A 61 4.84 -19.53 2.09
N ASP A 62 5.99 -18.85 2.26
CA ASP A 62 6.70 -18.21 1.13
C ASP A 62 7.33 -19.21 0.14
N ALA A 63 7.40 -20.51 0.48
CA ALA A 63 8.03 -21.51 -0.37
C ALA A 63 7.17 -21.88 -1.61
N ASP A 64 5.84 -21.86 -1.50
CA ASP A 64 4.94 -22.28 -2.59
C ASP A 64 4.65 -21.16 -3.60
N TYR A 65 4.95 -19.91 -3.28
CA TYR A 65 4.69 -18.74 -4.12
C TYR A 65 5.96 -18.12 -4.73
N LYS A 66 7.13 -18.71 -4.48
CA LYS A 66 8.42 -18.25 -4.97
C LYS A 66 8.75 -18.96 -6.28
N GLU A 67 8.91 -18.21 -7.35
CA GLU A 67 9.22 -18.75 -8.67
C GLU A 67 10.35 -18.00 -9.36
N ALA A 68 11.12 -18.72 -10.17
CA ALA A 68 12.14 -18.15 -11.03
C ALA A 68 11.51 -17.74 -12.35
N SER A 69 11.53 -16.44 -12.65
CA SER A 69 10.87 -15.88 -13.83
C SER A 69 11.84 -15.14 -14.76
N LEU A 70 11.61 -15.28 -16.06
CA LEU A 70 12.44 -14.66 -17.10
C LEU A 70 12.18 -13.15 -17.20
N CYS A 71 13.26 -12.43 -17.46
CA CYS A 71 13.20 -11.04 -17.88
C CYS A 71 13.32 -10.95 -19.40
N TYR A 72 12.70 -9.95 -20.00
CA TYR A 72 12.84 -9.63 -21.41
C TYR A 72 13.51 -8.28 -21.61
N LEU A 73 14.17 -8.12 -22.75
CA LEU A 73 14.67 -6.85 -23.25
C LEU A 73 13.65 -6.29 -24.22
N LEU A 74 13.00 -5.21 -23.83
CA LEU A 74 12.14 -4.42 -24.70
C LEU A 74 12.98 -3.33 -25.36
N THR A 75 13.13 -3.41 -26.68
CA THR A 75 13.74 -2.36 -27.50
C THR A 75 12.63 -1.52 -28.12
N VAL A 76 12.61 -0.22 -27.83
CA VAL A 76 11.63 0.73 -28.34
C VAL A 76 12.34 1.75 -29.21
N ARG A 77 12.04 1.77 -30.51
CA ARG A 77 12.55 2.76 -31.45
C ARG A 77 11.45 3.74 -31.82
N ILE A 78 11.59 4.99 -31.38
CA ILE A 78 10.73 6.10 -31.76
C ILE A 78 11.22 6.64 -33.10
N ILE A 79 10.43 6.43 -34.16
CA ILE A 79 10.87 6.71 -35.52
C ILE A 79 10.54 8.15 -35.86
N ARG A 80 9.26 8.50 -35.89
CA ARG A 80 8.80 9.84 -36.29
C ARG A 80 7.36 10.10 -35.89
N MET A 81 6.97 11.36 -36.03
CA MET A 81 5.57 11.80 -35.97
C MET A 81 5.16 12.47 -37.26
N ARG A 82 3.84 12.56 -37.49
CA ARG A 82 3.26 13.22 -38.66
C ARG A 82 2.13 14.16 -38.30
N ASN A 83 2.00 15.24 -39.06
CA ASN A 83 0.88 16.19 -39.05
C ASN A 83 0.62 16.88 -37.70
N LEU A 84 1.65 17.15 -36.90
CA LEU A 84 1.47 17.85 -35.61
C LEU A 84 0.87 19.26 -35.78
N PRO A 85 0.04 19.71 -34.81
CA PRO A 85 -0.62 21.00 -34.89
C PRO A 85 0.36 22.14 -34.62
N GLN A 86 0.59 22.99 -35.62
CA GLN A 86 1.34 24.23 -35.40
C GLN A 86 0.45 25.23 -34.65
N ARG A 87 0.88 25.68 -33.46
CA ARG A 87 0.28 26.85 -32.81
C ARG A 87 0.81 28.12 -33.47
N ASP A 88 -0.04 29.15 -33.48
CA ASP A 88 0.04 30.47 -34.12
C ASP A 88 1.39 30.94 -34.70
N PHE A 89 1.35 31.79 -35.73
CA PHE A 89 2.49 32.38 -36.47
C PHE A 89 3.67 32.93 -35.63
N LEU A 90 3.51 33.07 -34.30
CA LEU A 90 4.50 33.58 -33.35
C LEU A 90 5.09 32.54 -32.40
N SER A 91 4.58 31.30 -32.32
CA SER A 91 5.08 30.25 -31.40
C SER A 91 5.93 29.19 -32.13
N GLN A 92 7.06 28.79 -31.55
CA GLN A 92 7.91 27.71 -32.07
C GLN A 92 7.46 26.39 -31.46
N SER A 93 6.95 25.45 -32.26
CA SER A 93 6.57 24.14 -31.72
C SER A 93 7.79 23.23 -31.58
N ASN A 94 8.15 22.87 -30.36
CA ASN A 94 9.39 22.18 -30.01
C ASN A 94 9.08 20.78 -29.44
N TYR A 95 8.98 19.77 -30.30
CA TYR A 95 8.43 18.47 -29.90
C TYR A 95 9.48 17.46 -29.44
N TYR A 96 9.13 16.71 -28.40
CA TYR A 96 9.81 15.49 -27.98
C TYR A 96 8.81 14.42 -27.52
N VAL A 97 9.25 13.16 -27.55
CA VAL A 97 8.47 12.03 -27.02
C VAL A 97 9.10 11.58 -25.72
N SER A 98 8.30 11.56 -24.66
CA SER A 98 8.65 10.93 -23.39
C SER A 98 8.13 9.50 -23.36
N LEU A 99 8.94 8.59 -22.85
CA LEU A 99 8.62 7.19 -22.66
C LEU A 99 8.71 6.87 -21.17
N TRP A 100 7.69 6.20 -20.63
CA TRP A 100 7.67 5.77 -19.24
C TRP A 100 7.12 4.37 -19.11
N LEU A 101 7.89 3.49 -18.47
CA LEU A 101 7.49 2.12 -18.16
C LEU A 101 7.71 1.87 -16.66
N PRO A 102 6.70 2.12 -15.82
CA PRO A 102 6.87 2.16 -14.36
C PRO A 102 7.30 0.82 -13.75
N THR A 103 6.99 -0.30 -14.40
CA THR A 103 7.40 -1.64 -13.97
C THR A 103 8.88 -1.95 -14.23
N ALA A 104 9.52 -1.17 -15.11
CA ALA A 104 10.91 -1.37 -15.52
C ALA A 104 11.85 -0.27 -15.02
N SER A 105 11.39 0.99 -15.01
CA SER A 105 12.18 2.15 -14.60
C SER A 105 11.31 3.16 -13.85
N ALA A 106 11.87 3.74 -12.79
CA ALA A 106 11.25 4.87 -12.08
C ALA A 106 11.31 6.17 -12.89
N GLU A 107 12.22 6.26 -13.86
CA GLU A 107 12.43 7.47 -14.65
C GLU A 107 11.74 7.42 -16.01
N ARG A 108 11.30 8.60 -16.44
CA ARG A 108 10.94 8.84 -17.84
C ARG A 108 12.21 9.06 -18.65
N VAL A 109 12.32 8.39 -19.77
CA VAL A 109 13.31 8.72 -20.80
C VAL A 109 12.64 9.55 -21.89
N ARG A 110 13.42 10.29 -22.68
CA ARG A 110 12.85 11.08 -23.77
C ARG A 110 13.78 11.17 -24.96
N THR A 111 13.19 11.38 -26.13
CA THR A 111 13.92 11.75 -27.34
C THR A 111 14.52 13.15 -27.22
N LYS A 112 15.40 13.51 -28.13
CA LYS A 112 15.81 14.91 -28.32
C LYS A 112 14.63 15.74 -28.79
N THR A 113 14.62 17.01 -28.42
CA THR A 113 13.66 17.97 -28.97
C THR A 113 13.98 18.28 -30.42
N ILE A 114 12.98 18.20 -31.31
CA ILE A 114 13.05 18.69 -32.68
C ILE A 114 12.25 19.98 -32.75
N LYS A 115 12.91 21.06 -33.18
CA LYS A 115 12.35 22.41 -33.18
C LYS A 115 11.61 22.71 -34.47
N ASN A 116 10.47 23.36 -34.33
CA ASN A 116 9.64 23.93 -35.40
C ASN A 116 9.41 22.96 -36.57
N CYS A 117 9.04 21.71 -36.28
CA CYS A 117 8.83 20.67 -37.27
C CYS A 117 7.51 19.95 -37.02
N ARG A 118 6.63 19.92 -38.04
CA ARG A 118 5.33 19.21 -37.97
C ARG A 118 5.45 17.70 -38.14
N ASP A 119 6.54 17.26 -38.77
CA ASP A 119 6.82 15.86 -39.06
C ASP A 119 8.20 15.45 -38.51
N PRO A 120 8.42 15.57 -37.18
CA PRO A 120 9.71 15.31 -36.56
C PRO A 120 10.13 13.85 -36.74
N VAL A 121 11.39 13.63 -37.12
CA VAL A 121 12.00 12.30 -37.26
C VAL A 121 13.12 12.19 -36.23
N TRP A 122 12.89 11.43 -35.15
CA TRP A 122 13.88 11.24 -34.08
C TRP A 122 14.80 10.07 -34.37
N ASN A 123 14.22 8.94 -34.76
CA ASN A 123 14.93 7.69 -34.99
C ASN A 123 15.82 7.26 -33.80
N GLU A 124 15.31 7.43 -32.57
CA GLU A 124 16.01 7.13 -31.32
C GLU A 124 15.52 5.81 -30.73
N THR A 125 16.44 5.03 -30.16
CA THR A 125 16.16 3.69 -29.61
C THR A 125 16.44 3.67 -28.11
N PHE A 126 15.50 3.11 -27.36
CA PHE A 126 15.52 2.96 -25.91
C PHE A 126 15.39 1.49 -25.53
N TYR A 127 15.93 1.13 -24.38
CA TYR A 127 15.97 -0.25 -23.91
C TYR A 127 15.40 -0.33 -22.50
N PHE A 128 14.53 -1.32 -22.26
CA PHE A 128 13.96 -1.59 -20.95
C PHE A 128 14.12 -3.06 -20.62
N ARG A 129 14.64 -3.36 -19.43
CA ARG A 129 14.55 -4.70 -18.86
C ARG A 129 13.18 -4.85 -18.18
N ILE A 130 12.35 -5.74 -18.70
CA ILE A 130 10.99 -5.95 -18.20
C ILE A 130 10.85 -7.35 -17.58
N GLN A 131 10.01 -7.47 -16.55
CA GLN A 131 9.68 -8.76 -15.95
C GLN A 131 8.46 -9.34 -16.69
N SER A 132 8.51 -10.60 -17.11
CA SER A 132 7.47 -11.25 -17.91
C SER A 132 6.16 -11.47 -17.14
N GLN A 133 6.24 -11.67 -15.82
CA GLN A 133 5.07 -11.93 -14.96
C GLN A 133 4.34 -10.68 -14.47
N VAL A 134 4.79 -9.47 -14.87
CA VAL A 134 4.10 -8.22 -14.52
C VAL A 134 3.44 -7.61 -15.74
N LYS A 135 2.33 -6.92 -15.52
CA LYS A 135 1.65 -6.17 -16.57
C LYS A 135 2.48 -4.95 -16.98
N ASN A 136 3.15 -5.04 -18.12
CA ASN A 136 3.99 -3.96 -18.66
C ASN A 136 3.19 -3.09 -19.62
N VAL A 137 2.88 -1.85 -19.20
CA VAL A 137 2.21 -0.84 -20.03
C VAL A 137 3.15 0.33 -20.22
N LEU A 138 3.59 0.54 -21.46
CA LEU A 138 4.45 1.66 -21.84
C LEU A 138 3.60 2.89 -22.12
N GLU A 139 3.87 3.97 -21.41
CA GLU A 139 3.32 5.30 -21.70
C GLU A 139 4.25 6.01 -22.69
N LEU A 140 3.69 6.47 -23.81
CA LEU A 140 4.33 7.38 -24.75
C LEU A 140 3.57 8.71 -24.70
N ALA A 141 4.23 9.76 -24.22
CA ALA A 141 3.63 11.08 -24.09
C ALA A 141 4.38 12.08 -24.98
N ILE A 142 3.64 12.86 -25.76
CA ILE A 142 4.20 13.88 -26.65
C ILE A 142 4.06 15.26 -26.01
N PHE A 143 5.17 15.98 -25.98
CA PHE A 143 5.29 17.27 -25.32
C PHE A 143 5.84 18.33 -26.26
N ASP A 144 5.47 19.58 -25.99
CA ASP A 144 6.04 20.78 -26.59
C ASP A 144 6.85 21.52 -25.51
N GLU A 145 8.15 21.70 -25.73
CA GLU A 145 9.10 22.22 -24.73
C GLU A 145 8.77 23.64 -24.24
N ASP A 146 7.99 24.42 -25.00
CA ASP A 146 7.68 25.81 -24.70
C ASP A 146 6.40 25.99 -23.83
N ILE A 147 5.71 24.91 -23.45
CA ILE A 147 4.46 24.96 -22.67
C ILE A 147 4.71 24.69 -21.19
N VAL A 148 4.33 25.65 -20.33
CA VAL A 148 4.61 25.65 -18.88
C VAL A 148 3.66 24.73 -18.08
N GLN A 149 2.54 24.31 -18.66
CA GLN A 149 1.61 23.31 -18.08
C GLN A 149 1.73 22.00 -18.86
N ASP A 150 2.52 21.07 -18.31
CA ASP A 150 2.98 19.86 -18.98
C ASP A 150 2.03 18.67 -18.78
N ASP A 151 0.76 18.84 -19.16
CA ASP A 151 -0.12 17.69 -19.43
C ASP A 151 0.14 17.31 -20.89
N GLY A 152 0.81 16.16 -21.12
CA GLY A 152 1.23 15.75 -22.46
C GLY A 152 0.11 15.90 -23.51
N HIS A 153 0.44 16.50 -24.65
CA HIS A 153 -0.56 16.83 -25.68
C HIS A 153 -1.31 15.60 -26.18
N PHE A 154 -0.60 14.47 -26.22
CA PHE A 154 -1.14 13.16 -26.54
C PHE A 154 -0.43 12.12 -25.68
N ILE A 155 -1.21 11.18 -25.15
CA ILE A 155 -0.72 10.06 -24.34
C ILE A 155 -1.19 8.76 -24.99
N VAL A 156 -0.25 7.87 -25.29
CA VAL A 156 -0.53 6.51 -25.75
C VAL A 156 -0.13 5.54 -24.64
N LEU A 157 -1.05 4.67 -24.25
CA LEU A 157 -0.77 3.55 -23.35
C LEU A 157 -0.70 2.27 -24.18
N PHE A 158 0.50 1.71 -24.29
CA PHE A 158 0.77 0.52 -25.10
C PHE A 158 1.11 -0.68 -24.22
N ASP A 159 0.23 -1.67 -24.27
CA ASP A 159 0.40 -2.95 -23.60
C ASP A 159 1.43 -3.82 -24.32
N ILE A 160 2.57 -4.05 -23.66
CA ILE A 160 3.73 -4.77 -24.22
C ILE A 160 3.40 -6.23 -24.51
N ALA A 161 2.36 -6.80 -23.86
CA ALA A 161 1.90 -8.16 -24.13
C ALA A 161 1.43 -8.38 -25.59
N LYS A 162 1.19 -7.29 -26.35
CA LYS A 162 0.83 -7.34 -27.77
C LYS A 162 2.03 -7.60 -28.70
N ILE A 163 3.27 -7.56 -28.18
CA ILE A 163 4.48 -7.83 -28.96
C ILE A 163 4.84 -9.32 -28.83
N PRO A 164 4.88 -10.08 -29.95
CA PRO A 164 5.38 -11.45 -29.92
C PRO A 164 6.87 -11.50 -29.56
N LEU A 165 7.27 -12.49 -28.75
CA LEU A 165 8.66 -12.67 -28.36
C LEU A 165 9.53 -13.07 -29.57
N GLY A 166 10.67 -12.40 -29.75
CA GLY A 166 11.61 -12.62 -30.85
C GLY A 166 11.25 -11.89 -32.15
N GLU A 167 10.10 -11.22 -32.21
CA GLU A 167 9.67 -10.48 -33.40
C GLU A 167 9.84 -8.97 -33.22
N THR A 168 10.07 -8.30 -34.35
CA THR A 168 10.04 -6.85 -34.44
C THR A 168 8.73 -6.41 -35.08
N ILE A 169 7.91 -5.69 -34.33
CA ILE A 169 6.66 -5.12 -34.82
C ILE A 169 6.80 -3.62 -35.10
N PHE A 170 6.08 -3.16 -36.12
CA PHE A 170 5.98 -1.75 -36.45
C PHE A 170 4.56 -1.27 -36.14
N MET A 171 4.45 -0.24 -35.31
CA MET A 171 3.18 0.29 -34.83
C MET A 171 2.97 1.73 -35.27
N LYS A 172 1.72 2.01 -35.62
CA LYS A 172 1.21 3.31 -36.03
C LYS A 172 0.11 3.72 -35.07
N PHE A 173 0.40 4.67 -34.19
CA PHE A 173 -0.56 5.16 -33.22
C PHE A 173 -1.26 6.39 -33.81
N GLN A 174 -2.53 6.23 -34.17
CA GLN A 174 -3.37 7.36 -34.60
C GLN A 174 -3.82 8.14 -33.37
N LEU A 175 -3.38 9.39 -33.26
CA LEU A 175 -3.68 10.27 -32.12
C LEU A 175 -4.88 11.16 -32.41
N ASN A 176 -5.00 11.61 -33.67
CA ASN A 176 -6.15 12.33 -34.17
C ASN A 176 -6.49 11.89 -35.59
N PRO A 177 -7.59 11.13 -35.78
CA PRO A 177 -8.00 10.65 -37.11
C PRO A 177 -8.33 11.78 -38.10
N GLN A 178 -8.90 12.90 -37.62
CA GLN A 178 -9.31 14.02 -38.49
C GLN A 178 -8.10 14.77 -39.04
N ARG A 179 -7.07 14.96 -38.21
CA ARG A 179 -5.83 15.66 -38.57
C ARG A 179 -4.75 14.71 -39.10
N ARG A 180 -5.01 13.40 -39.09
CA ARG A 180 -4.06 12.34 -39.43
C ARG A 180 -2.75 12.46 -38.63
N GLU A 181 -2.88 12.83 -37.36
CA GLU A 181 -1.74 12.89 -36.41
C GLU A 181 -1.37 11.46 -36.03
N GLU A 182 -0.14 11.07 -36.35
CA GLU A 182 0.33 9.68 -36.25
C GLU A 182 1.73 9.62 -35.64
N LEU A 183 1.90 8.76 -34.63
CA LEU A 183 3.21 8.39 -34.09
C LEU A 183 3.62 7.01 -34.63
N GLU A 184 4.80 6.93 -35.23
CA GLU A 184 5.39 5.68 -35.72
C GLU A 184 6.49 5.20 -34.78
N ALA A 185 6.36 3.97 -34.29
CA ALA A 185 7.34 3.33 -33.43
C ALA A 185 7.55 1.86 -33.82
N GLN A 186 8.76 1.37 -33.58
CA GLN A 186 9.14 -0.02 -33.76
C GLN A 186 9.47 -0.63 -32.41
N PHE A 187 9.01 -1.85 -32.18
CA PHE A 187 9.21 -2.58 -30.94
C PHE A 187 9.81 -3.95 -31.23
N THR A 188 10.79 -4.34 -30.43
CA THR A 188 11.33 -5.71 -30.42
C THR A 188 11.37 -6.22 -28.99
N LEU A 189 10.93 -7.45 -28.78
CA LEU A 189 10.97 -8.11 -27.49
C LEU A 189 11.90 -9.32 -27.56
N GLU A 190 12.96 -9.34 -26.74
CA GLU A 190 13.96 -10.41 -26.76
C GLU A 190 14.11 -11.05 -25.39
N ASN A 191 14.47 -12.33 -25.34
CA ASN A 191 14.71 -13.03 -24.09
C ASN A 191 16.08 -12.66 -23.50
N LEU A 192 16.12 -12.20 -22.24
CA LEU A 192 17.37 -12.07 -21.51
C LEU A 192 17.64 -13.40 -20.79
N LEU A 193 18.40 -14.26 -21.45
CA LEU A 193 18.79 -15.58 -20.92
C LEU A 193 19.69 -15.48 -19.67
N ASP A 194 20.25 -14.30 -19.40
CA ASP A 194 21.18 -14.07 -18.31
C ASP A 194 20.44 -13.77 -17.00
N LEU A 195 20.24 -14.86 -16.24
CA LEU A 195 19.73 -14.96 -14.87
C LEU A 195 18.22 -14.64 -14.71
N PRO A 196 17.38 -15.66 -14.42
CA PRO A 196 15.99 -15.43 -14.03
C PRO A 196 15.94 -14.63 -12.73
N GLU A 197 14.93 -13.78 -12.62
CA GLU A 197 14.63 -13.05 -11.38
C GLU A 197 13.79 -13.95 -10.49
N THR A 198 14.13 -13.99 -9.20
CA THR A 198 13.34 -14.73 -8.22
C THR A 198 12.21 -13.84 -7.70
N ILE A 199 10.97 -14.15 -8.06
CA ILE A 199 9.79 -13.36 -7.67
C ILE A 199 8.92 -14.15 -6.69
N ILE A 200 8.07 -13.43 -5.96
CA ILE A 200 7.01 -14.01 -5.12
C ILE A 200 5.67 -13.48 -5.61
N THR A 201 4.71 -14.37 -5.91
CA THR A 201 3.42 -13.97 -6.49
C THR A 201 2.26 -14.88 -6.10
N ASN A 202 1.06 -14.31 -5.99
CA ASN A 202 -0.21 -15.05 -5.90
C ASN A 202 -0.97 -15.11 -7.24
N GLY A 203 -0.29 -14.84 -8.36
CA GLY A 203 -0.87 -14.76 -9.71
C GLY A 203 -1.53 -13.42 -10.05
N VAL A 204 -1.68 -12.50 -9.08
CA VAL A 204 -2.24 -11.15 -9.31
C VAL A 204 -1.22 -10.06 -8.96
N VAL A 205 -0.59 -10.17 -7.78
CA VAL A 205 0.45 -9.24 -7.32
C VAL A 205 1.80 -9.93 -7.38
N VAL A 206 2.84 -9.19 -7.79
CA VAL A 206 4.21 -9.68 -7.86
C VAL A 206 5.10 -8.82 -6.96
N SER A 207 5.78 -9.47 -6.01
CA SER A 207 6.93 -8.89 -5.32
C SER A 207 8.21 -9.25 -6.08
N ARG A 208 8.91 -8.21 -6.55
CA ARG A 208 10.19 -8.35 -7.26
C ARG A 208 11.35 -8.67 -6.34
N GLU A 209 12.45 -9.13 -6.91
CA GLU A 209 13.69 -9.40 -6.18
C GLU A 209 14.33 -8.08 -5.72
N MET A 210 14.73 -8.03 -4.46
CA MET A 210 15.19 -6.82 -3.79
C MET A 210 16.68 -6.89 -3.46
N SER A 211 17.37 -5.76 -3.63
CA SER A 211 18.76 -5.58 -3.19
C SER A 211 18.89 -4.34 -2.32
N CYS A 212 19.89 -4.37 -1.43
CA CYS A 212 20.25 -3.27 -0.54
C CYS A 212 21.63 -2.74 -0.93
N LEU A 213 21.73 -1.44 -1.16
CA LEU A 213 23.00 -0.74 -1.32
C LEU A 213 23.35 -0.02 -0.02
N GLU A 214 24.53 -0.34 0.51
CA GLU A 214 25.14 0.39 1.61
C GLU A 214 26.15 1.38 1.06
N VAL A 215 26.01 2.65 1.45
CA VAL A 215 26.94 3.73 1.10
C VAL A 215 27.57 4.29 2.36
N GLN A 216 28.89 4.26 2.45
CA GLN A 216 29.65 4.88 3.53
C GLN A 216 30.66 5.89 2.99
N VAL A 217 30.87 6.96 3.75
CA VAL A 217 31.84 8.00 3.40
C VAL A 217 33.00 7.95 4.37
N ASP A 218 34.20 7.72 3.85
CA ASP A 218 35.44 7.81 4.61
C ASP A 218 36.01 9.23 4.54
N ARG A 219 36.03 9.89 5.69
CA ARG A 219 36.45 11.28 5.88
C ARG A 219 37.95 11.43 6.16
N ARG A 220 38.76 10.36 6.18
CA ARG A 220 40.22 10.45 6.46
C ARG A 220 40.95 11.48 5.59
N ARG A 221 40.50 11.67 4.35
CA ARG A 221 41.10 12.61 3.38
C ARG A 221 40.49 14.02 3.42
N TRP A 222 39.50 14.25 4.28
CA TRP A 222 38.80 15.53 4.38
C TRP A 222 39.62 16.55 5.18
N LYS A 223 40.10 17.60 4.52
CA LYS A 223 40.81 18.71 5.17
C LYS A 223 39.82 19.81 5.60
N LYS A 224 39.66 20.03 6.92
CA LYS A 224 38.90 21.17 7.49
C LYS A 224 39.51 22.49 7.01
N LYS A 225 38.74 23.35 6.33
CA LYS A 225 39.12 24.76 6.11
C LYS A 225 38.67 25.62 7.30
N LYS A 226 39.49 26.59 7.71
CA LYS A 226 39.17 27.57 8.78
C LYS A 226 37.89 28.35 8.42
N LYS A 227 37.05 28.55 9.45
CA LYS A 227 35.75 29.20 9.45
C LYS A 227 35.71 30.44 8.53
N THR A 228 35.01 30.31 7.42
CA THR A 228 34.39 31.42 6.67
C THR A 228 32.97 30.99 6.32
N HIS A 229 32.05 31.94 6.30
CA HIS A 229 30.60 31.78 6.43
C HIS A 229 29.97 30.50 5.82
N SER A 230 29.24 29.78 6.69
CA SER A 230 28.05 28.95 6.44
C SER A 230 27.72 28.64 4.98
N THR A 231 28.42 27.69 4.37
CA THR A 231 27.87 26.92 3.25
C THR A 231 27.79 25.47 3.68
N LYS A 232 26.57 24.93 3.81
CA LYS A 232 26.36 23.50 4.08
C LYS A 232 27.01 22.70 2.95
N HIS A 233 28.00 21.89 3.30
CA HIS A 233 28.64 20.96 2.37
C HIS A 233 28.00 19.59 2.57
N ASP A 234 26.77 19.45 2.08
CA ASP A 234 26.04 18.19 2.20
C ASP A 234 26.22 17.37 0.91
N LEU A 235 26.64 16.12 1.03
CA LEU A 235 26.63 15.16 -0.07
C LEU A 235 25.22 14.63 -0.22
N THR A 236 24.70 14.60 -1.45
CA THR A 236 23.39 14.01 -1.74
C THR A 236 23.57 12.74 -2.55
N PHE A 237 22.95 11.67 -2.10
CA PHE A 237 22.93 10.35 -2.73
C PHE A 237 21.50 10.06 -3.18
N THR A 238 21.33 9.63 -4.41
CA THR A 238 20.00 9.39 -4.99
C THR A 238 20.00 8.05 -5.73
N VAL A 239 19.06 7.18 -5.37
CA VAL A 239 18.80 5.94 -6.10
C VAL A 239 17.33 5.95 -6.46
N LYS A 240 17.03 6.32 -7.71
CA LYS A 240 15.63 6.50 -8.15
C LYS A 240 14.90 5.17 -8.18
N GLY A 241 13.66 5.16 -7.68
CA GLY A 241 12.88 3.92 -7.53
C GLY A 241 13.31 3.03 -6.36
N SER A 242 14.23 3.49 -5.51
CA SER A 242 14.45 2.88 -4.19
C SER A 242 13.41 3.38 -3.19
N PHE A 243 13.23 2.65 -2.09
CA PHE A 243 12.34 3.08 -1.00
C PHE A 243 12.73 4.46 -0.43
N GLU A 244 14.03 4.72 -0.28
CA GLU A 244 14.54 5.96 0.30
C GLU A 244 14.58 7.12 -0.69
N GLU A 245 14.64 6.84 -2.00
CA GLU A 245 14.83 7.78 -3.12
C GLU A 245 16.11 8.64 -3.01
N THR A 246 16.20 9.51 -2.01
CA THR A 246 17.30 10.46 -1.81
C THR A 246 17.68 10.57 -0.34
N SER A 247 18.98 10.52 -0.06
CA SER A 247 19.55 10.74 1.27
C SER A 247 20.67 11.78 1.24
N SER A 248 20.69 12.68 2.22
CA SER A 248 21.69 13.74 2.32
C SER A 248 22.55 13.55 3.57
N LEU A 249 23.87 13.68 3.40
CA LEU A 249 24.86 13.53 4.46
C LEU A 249 25.62 14.83 4.66
N SER A 250 25.53 15.40 5.86
CA SER A 250 26.32 16.58 6.19
C SER A 250 27.76 16.23 6.57
N LEU A 251 28.72 16.84 5.86
CA LEU A 251 30.15 16.66 6.11
C LEU A 251 30.67 17.52 7.28
N CYS A 252 29.84 18.37 7.88
CA CYS A 252 30.21 19.30 8.94
C CYS A 252 30.16 18.71 10.36
N CYS A 253 29.73 17.46 10.55
CA CYS A 253 29.70 16.86 11.90
C CYS A 253 31.11 16.66 12.49
N ASP A 254 31.31 17.18 13.71
CA ASP A 254 32.49 16.98 14.57
C ASP A 254 32.56 15.56 15.18
N SER A 255 32.17 14.53 14.43
CA SER A 255 32.29 13.14 14.88
C SER A 255 33.77 12.73 14.88
N SER A 256 34.23 12.15 16.00
CA SER A 256 35.57 11.55 16.14
C SER A 256 35.80 10.34 15.22
N PHE A 257 34.74 9.82 14.61
CA PHE A 257 34.79 8.71 13.67
C PHE A 257 35.04 9.18 12.24
N HIS A 258 36.01 8.53 11.58
CA HIS A 258 36.33 8.80 10.18
C HIS A 258 35.31 8.19 9.20
N LEU A 259 34.61 7.13 9.59
CA LEU A 259 33.56 6.48 8.80
C LEU A 259 32.19 6.95 9.29
N THR A 260 31.30 7.28 8.36
CA THR A 260 29.90 7.58 8.67
C THR A 260 29.11 6.31 8.90
N GLU A 261 27.95 6.45 9.56
CA GLU A 261 26.93 5.41 9.51
C GLU A 261 26.56 5.11 8.04
N PRO A 262 26.28 3.83 7.70
CA PRO A 262 25.90 3.45 6.36
C PRO A 262 24.54 4.04 6.01
N ILE A 263 24.46 4.67 4.84
CA ILE A 263 23.20 5.03 4.19
C ILE A 263 22.74 3.79 3.42
N LEU A 264 21.49 3.39 3.63
CA LEU A 264 20.90 2.22 3.00
C LEU A 264 19.92 2.64 1.90
N PHE A 265 19.97 1.95 0.76
CA PHE A 265 18.99 2.10 -0.32
C PHE A 265 18.44 0.73 -0.70
N HIS A 266 17.12 0.56 -0.62
CA HIS A 266 16.43 -0.67 -0.98
C HIS A 266 15.76 -0.52 -2.33
N TYR A 267 16.12 -1.34 -3.31
CA TYR A 267 15.66 -1.21 -4.69
C TYR A 267 15.41 -2.57 -5.35
N ALA A 268 14.58 -2.57 -6.40
CA ALA A 268 14.35 -3.75 -7.23
C ALA A 268 15.64 -4.07 -8.03
N LYS A 269 16.21 -5.25 -7.81
CA LYS A 269 17.54 -5.63 -8.33
C LYS A 269 17.63 -5.51 -9.84
N HIS A 270 16.55 -5.84 -10.54
CA HIS A 270 16.50 -5.97 -12.00
C HIS A 270 15.86 -4.77 -12.71
N SER A 271 15.71 -3.61 -12.04
CA SER A 271 15.17 -2.36 -12.62
C SER A 271 16.24 -1.39 -13.13
N GLN A 272 17.43 -1.89 -13.49
CA GLN A 272 18.60 -1.11 -13.93
C GLN A 272 18.91 0.13 -13.06
N PRO A 273 19.06 -0.03 -11.73
CA PRO A 273 19.15 1.09 -10.81
C PRO A 273 20.52 1.77 -10.89
N GLN A 274 20.53 3.08 -10.66
CA GLN A 274 21.72 3.92 -10.67
C GLN A 274 21.79 4.73 -9.38
N LEU A 275 23.00 4.87 -8.84
CA LEU A 275 23.30 5.80 -7.75
C LEU A 275 23.87 7.10 -8.34
N ASP A 276 23.16 8.20 -8.15
CA ASP A 276 23.63 9.54 -8.43
C ASP A 276 24.17 10.19 -7.17
N ILE A 277 25.37 10.75 -7.27
CA ILE A 277 26.07 11.42 -6.16
C ILE A 277 26.34 12.86 -6.55
N THR A 278 25.70 13.78 -5.84
CA THR A 278 25.88 15.22 -6.03
C THR A 278 26.80 15.78 -4.96
N VAL A 279 27.93 16.34 -5.40
CA VAL A 279 28.90 17.03 -4.54
C VAL A 279 28.73 18.54 -4.70
N PRO A 280 28.56 19.31 -3.60
CA PRO A 280 28.38 20.75 -3.70
C PRO A 280 29.63 21.43 -4.29
N LYS A 281 29.42 22.39 -5.19
CA LYS A 281 30.48 23.22 -5.77
C LYS A 281 31.19 23.99 -4.65
N MET A 282 32.48 23.72 -4.46
CA MET A 282 33.34 24.67 -3.75
C MET A 282 33.75 25.74 -4.77
N ASN A 283 33.39 27.00 -4.52
CA ASN A 283 33.93 28.13 -5.27
C ASN A 283 35.45 28.16 -5.13
N THR A 284 36.16 27.63 -6.12
CA THR A 284 37.54 28.03 -6.39
C THR A 284 37.47 29.27 -7.25
N LEU A 285 37.97 30.40 -6.74
CA LEU A 285 38.28 31.58 -7.55
C LEU A 285 39.04 31.14 -8.81
N PRO A 286 38.76 31.70 -9.99
CA PRO A 286 39.53 31.40 -11.17
C PRO A 286 40.97 31.86 -10.91
N SER A 287 41.93 30.93 -10.90
CA SER A 287 43.32 31.31 -11.00
C SER A 287 43.51 31.91 -12.39
N PHE A 288 43.62 33.24 -12.47
CA PHE A 288 44.15 33.92 -13.63
C PHE A 288 45.61 33.51 -13.79
N CYS A 289 45.85 32.40 -14.48
CA CYS A 289 47.16 32.09 -15.03
C CYS A 289 47.05 32.18 -16.54
N ALA A 290 47.66 33.21 -17.12
CA ALA A 290 47.69 33.47 -18.56
C ALA A 290 48.73 32.59 -19.28
N CYS A 291 48.76 31.28 -19.02
CA CYS A 291 49.57 30.32 -19.77
C CYS A 291 48.70 29.56 -20.78
N MET A 292 48.99 29.75 -22.07
CA MET A 292 48.35 29.01 -23.18
C MET A 292 48.65 27.50 -23.19
N SER A 293 49.52 26.99 -22.29
CA SER A 293 49.88 25.58 -22.18
C SER A 293 49.11 24.80 -21.09
N CYS A 294 48.24 25.46 -20.33
CA CYS A 294 47.60 24.88 -19.15
C CYS A 294 46.13 24.47 -19.35
N ARG A 295 45.73 24.08 -20.57
CA ARG A 295 44.33 23.70 -20.91
C ARG A 295 43.96 22.23 -20.72
N ALA A 296 44.86 21.39 -20.18
CA ALA A 296 44.61 19.97 -19.94
C ALA A 296 44.26 19.71 -18.46
N GLY A 297 43.02 19.98 -18.08
CA GLY A 297 42.58 19.72 -16.71
C GLY A 297 41.16 20.18 -16.41
N ARG A 298 40.18 19.86 -17.27
CA ARG A 298 38.77 20.06 -16.91
C ARG A 298 38.46 19.21 -15.67
N SER A 299 38.27 19.86 -14.53
CA SER A 299 37.78 19.24 -13.30
C SER A 299 36.44 18.56 -13.61
N ARG A 300 36.38 17.24 -13.39
CA ARG A 300 35.19 16.39 -13.56
C ARG A 300 34.19 16.76 -12.45
N ASN A 301 33.52 17.92 -12.58
CA ASN A 301 32.59 18.49 -11.60
C ASN A 301 31.12 18.16 -11.94
N GLY A 302 30.87 16.99 -12.54
CA GLY A 302 29.52 16.48 -12.77
C GLY A 302 29.09 15.56 -11.62
N PRO A 303 27.78 15.28 -11.47
CA PRO A 303 27.32 14.22 -10.60
C PRO A 303 28.03 12.91 -10.96
N LEU A 304 28.45 12.16 -9.95
CA LEU A 304 29.02 10.83 -10.14
C LEU A 304 27.85 9.85 -10.17
N THR A 305 27.65 9.20 -11.32
CA THR A 305 26.62 8.18 -11.50
C THR A 305 27.28 6.81 -11.52
N VAL A 306 26.79 5.90 -10.67
CA VAL A 306 27.28 4.53 -10.53
C VAL A 306 26.14 3.56 -10.86
N PRO A 307 26.20 2.83 -11.98
CA PRO A 307 25.25 1.76 -12.27
C PRO A 307 25.39 0.62 -11.27
N LEU A 308 24.32 0.30 -10.54
CA LEU A 308 24.39 -0.67 -9.43
C LEU A 308 24.47 -2.11 -9.92
N ASN A 309 23.99 -2.39 -11.13
CA ASN A 309 24.13 -3.68 -11.80
C ASN A 309 25.58 -4.07 -12.12
N LEU A 310 26.52 -3.11 -12.09
CA LEU A 310 27.94 -3.36 -12.30
C LEU A 310 28.71 -3.59 -10.99
N LEU A 311 28.08 -3.35 -9.84
CA LEU A 311 28.73 -3.56 -8.55
C LEU A 311 28.74 -5.06 -8.20
N PRO A 312 29.90 -5.63 -7.83
CA PRO A 312 29.96 -7.01 -7.37
C PRO A 312 29.16 -7.17 -6.07
N PHE A 313 28.43 -8.28 -6.00
CA PHE A 313 27.61 -8.61 -4.84
C PHE A 313 28.48 -9.02 -3.65
N ASP A 314 28.10 -8.57 -2.45
CA ASP A 314 28.79 -8.82 -1.17
C ASP A 314 30.27 -8.39 -1.10
N GLN A 315 30.76 -7.69 -2.11
CA GLN A 315 32.11 -7.13 -2.15
C GLN A 315 32.08 -5.62 -1.95
N GLU A 316 33.05 -5.11 -1.17
CA GLU A 316 33.20 -3.68 -0.96
C GLU A 316 33.93 -3.06 -2.16
N VAL A 317 33.31 -2.05 -2.78
CA VAL A 317 33.92 -1.23 -3.83
C VAL A 317 34.27 0.13 -3.26
N ILE A 318 35.52 0.54 -3.44
CA ILE A 318 36.01 1.85 -2.97
C ILE A 318 36.23 2.76 -4.16
N ASP A 319 35.46 3.84 -4.27
CA ASP A 319 35.75 4.92 -5.19
C ASP A 319 36.52 6.04 -4.50
N LYS A 320 37.69 6.38 -5.05
CA LYS A 320 38.62 7.35 -4.47
C LYS A 320 38.36 8.72 -5.07
N HIS A 321 37.55 9.52 -4.39
CA HIS A 321 37.35 10.90 -4.77
C HIS A 321 38.46 11.81 -4.20
N ARG A 322 38.67 13.00 -4.80
CA ARG A 322 39.79 13.92 -4.44
C ARG A 322 39.80 14.37 -2.97
N LYS A 323 38.66 14.27 -2.26
CA LYS A 323 38.47 14.81 -0.89
C LYS A 323 37.99 13.79 0.13
N PHE A 324 37.46 12.66 -0.30
CA PHE A 324 36.88 11.61 0.53
C PHE A 324 36.89 10.32 -0.28
N ASP A 325 36.84 9.18 0.38
CA ASP A 325 36.66 7.89 -0.31
C ASP A 325 35.21 7.43 -0.06
N LEU A 326 34.55 6.92 -1.10
CA LEU A 326 33.22 6.35 -1.02
C LEU A 326 33.34 4.84 -1.00
N ARG A 327 32.60 4.19 -0.10
CA ARG A 327 32.53 2.74 -0.01
C ARG A 327 31.12 2.29 -0.32
N PHE A 328 31.02 1.34 -1.24
CA PHE A 328 29.76 0.76 -1.68
C PHE A 328 29.76 -0.73 -1.37
N LYS A 329 28.66 -1.24 -0.85
CA LYS A 329 28.43 -2.67 -0.72
C LYS A 329 27.01 -2.99 -1.10
N THR A 330 26.83 -3.90 -2.06
CA THR A 330 25.50 -4.42 -2.41
C THR A 330 25.27 -5.75 -1.69
N LYS A 331 24.07 -5.93 -1.15
CA LYS A 331 23.67 -7.12 -0.39
C LYS A 331 22.28 -7.58 -0.80
N GLN A 332 21.97 -8.84 -0.51
CA GLN A 332 20.62 -9.36 -0.67
C GLN A 332 19.74 -8.85 0.47
N CYS A 333 18.54 -8.40 0.14
CA CYS A 333 17.52 -8.13 1.15
C CYS A 333 16.98 -9.45 1.71
N ARG A 334 16.32 -9.37 2.88
CA ARG A 334 15.54 -10.49 3.43
C ARG A 334 14.58 -11.02 2.38
N GLU A 335 14.51 -12.34 2.22
CA GLU A 335 13.66 -12.96 1.20
C GLU A 335 12.19 -12.95 1.59
N ASP A 336 11.87 -13.27 2.85
CA ASP A 336 10.48 -13.36 3.33
C ASP A 336 9.70 -12.05 3.17
N LEU A 337 8.40 -12.19 2.90
CA LEU A 337 7.48 -11.05 2.87
C LEU A 337 6.87 -10.79 4.24
N ASP A 338 6.63 -9.52 4.53
CA ASP A 338 5.80 -9.09 5.68
C ASP A 338 4.34 -8.83 5.24
N VAL A 339 4.08 -8.88 3.93
CA VAL A 339 2.76 -8.89 3.30
C VAL A 339 2.46 -10.34 2.87
N ARG A 340 1.41 -10.92 3.42
CA ARG A 340 0.87 -12.21 2.99
C ARG A 340 0.21 -12.06 1.62
N LEU A 341 0.64 -12.87 0.66
CA LEU A 341 0.02 -12.97 -0.66
C LEU A 341 -0.74 -14.30 -0.76
N GLY A 342 -2.06 -14.24 -0.91
CA GLY A 342 -2.93 -15.40 -1.05
C GLY A 342 -4.41 -15.02 -0.95
N PHE A 343 -5.27 -15.84 -1.58
CA PHE A 343 -6.73 -15.68 -1.54
C PHE A 343 -7.41 -16.55 -0.47
N GLU A 344 -6.65 -17.43 0.16
CA GLU A 344 -7.11 -18.24 1.29
C GLU A 344 -7.10 -17.45 2.61
N LEU A 345 -7.86 -17.94 3.59
CA LEU A 345 -7.87 -17.42 4.96
C LEU A 345 -6.49 -17.56 5.61
N CYS A 346 -6.11 -16.60 6.47
CA CYS A 346 -4.91 -16.74 7.28
C CYS A 346 -5.01 -17.91 8.27
N VAL A 347 -3.85 -18.39 8.74
CA VAL A 347 -3.77 -19.52 9.67
C VAL A 347 -4.52 -19.20 10.96
N GLU A 348 -4.41 -17.98 11.45
CA GLU A 348 -5.07 -17.52 12.67
C GLU A 348 -6.59 -17.59 12.56
N GLU A 349 -7.15 -17.27 11.39
CA GLU A 349 -8.59 -17.38 11.13
C GLU A 349 -9.03 -18.83 10.96
N GLN A 350 -8.26 -19.67 10.28
CA GLN A 350 -8.52 -21.11 10.19
C GLN A 350 -8.52 -21.76 11.60
N ASP A 351 -7.57 -21.38 12.45
CA ASP A 351 -7.49 -21.79 13.85
C ASP A 351 -8.69 -21.30 14.66
N PHE A 352 -9.13 -20.07 14.43
CA PHE A 352 -10.35 -19.52 15.01
C PHE A 352 -11.58 -20.34 14.60
N LEU A 353 -11.75 -20.63 13.30
CA LEU A 353 -12.89 -21.38 12.79
C LEU A 353 -12.98 -22.78 13.42
N ARG A 354 -11.86 -23.49 13.54
CA ARG A 354 -11.81 -24.81 14.20
C ARG A 354 -12.28 -24.76 15.66
N LYS A 355 -12.03 -23.64 16.36
CA LYS A 355 -12.52 -23.44 17.74
C LYS A 355 -13.98 -23.02 17.75
N ARG A 356 -14.36 -22.05 16.91
CA ARG A 356 -15.70 -21.47 16.85
C ARG A 356 -16.74 -22.49 16.40
N LYS A 357 -16.42 -23.37 15.44
CA LYS A 357 -17.31 -24.45 14.99
C LYS A 357 -17.80 -25.33 16.14
N LYS A 358 -16.96 -25.59 17.15
CA LYS A 358 -17.37 -26.35 18.34
C LYS A 358 -18.44 -25.64 19.17
N VAL A 359 -18.32 -24.31 19.30
CA VAL A 359 -19.30 -23.46 19.99
C VAL A 359 -20.60 -23.40 19.19
N VAL A 360 -20.50 -23.21 17.87
CA VAL A 360 -21.64 -23.16 16.95
C VAL A 360 -22.39 -24.49 16.92
N ALA A 361 -21.69 -25.63 16.83
CA ALA A 361 -22.29 -26.97 16.86
C ALA A 361 -23.11 -27.18 18.14
N ALA A 362 -22.54 -26.86 19.30
CA ALA A 362 -23.21 -26.99 20.59
C ALA A 362 -24.45 -26.07 20.69
N SER A 363 -24.34 -24.84 20.18
CA SER A 363 -25.45 -23.88 20.12
C SER A 363 -26.58 -24.37 19.21
N LEU A 364 -26.27 -24.79 17.98
CA LEU A 364 -27.25 -25.26 17.00
C LEU A 364 -27.97 -26.52 17.46
N LYS A 365 -27.25 -27.48 18.07
CA LYS A 365 -27.89 -28.66 18.67
C LYS A 365 -28.96 -28.26 19.68
N LYS A 366 -28.65 -27.30 20.55
CA LYS A 366 -29.58 -26.82 21.59
C LYS A 366 -30.75 -26.04 21.00
N VAL A 367 -30.49 -25.14 20.05
CA VAL A 367 -31.51 -24.25 19.45
C VAL A 367 -32.48 -25.04 18.57
N LEU A 368 -31.96 -25.94 17.74
CA LEU A 368 -32.75 -26.75 16.80
C LEU A 368 -33.25 -28.07 17.39
N GLN A 369 -32.85 -28.40 18.62
CA GLN A 369 -33.19 -29.65 19.30
C GLN A 369 -32.78 -30.89 18.49
N LEU A 370 -31.55 -30.88 17.97
CA LEU A 370 -31.03 -32.00 17.18
C LEU A 370 -30.79 -33.23 18.06
N GLU A 371 -31.11 -34.41 17.53
CA GLU A 371 -30.91 -35.68 18.23
C GLU A 371 -29.42 -36.02 18.38
N GLU A 372 -28.64 -35.81 17.31
CA GLU A 372 -27.22 -36.14 17.25
C GLU A 372 -26.33 -34.88 17.34
N ASP A 373 -25.04 -35.09 17.66
CA ASP A 373 -24.03 -34.03 17.59
C ASP A 373 -23.61 -33.80 16.14
N LEU A 374 -23.52 -32.52 15.74
CA LEU A 374 -23.05 -32.12 14.42
C LEU A 374 -21.56 -32.44 14.26
N GLN A 375 -21.20 -33.04 13.12
CA GLN A 375 -19.81 -33.21 12.68
C GLN A 375 -19.23 -31.90 12.14
N ASP A 376 -17.89 -31.77 12.06
CA ASP A 376 -17.23 -30.51 11.70
C ASP A 376 -17.61 -29.97 10.32
N ASP A 377 -17.90 -30.85 9.37
CA ASP A 377 -18.35 -30.54 8.01
C ASP A 377 -19.84 -30.21 7.92
N GLU A 378 -20.63 -30.56 8.94
CA GLU A 378 -22.06 -30.26 9.03
C GLU A 378 -22.35 -28.91 9.70
N VAL A 379 -21.38 -28.33 10.41
CA VAL A 379 -21.55 -27.04 11.11
C VAL A 379 -21.61 -25.90 10.08
N PRO A 380 -22.76 -25.21 9.93
CA PRO A 380 -22.86 -24.09 9.00
C PRO A 380 -22.08 -22.87 9.53
N VAL A 381 -21.48 -22.14 8.60
CA VAL A 381 -20.86 -20.84 8.89
C VAL A 381 -21.94 -19.76 8.80
N VAL A 382 -22.26 -19.15 9.93
CA VAL A 382 -23.31 -18.11 10.02
C VAL A 382 -22.65 -16.75 10.21
N ALA A 383 -23.06 -15.76 9.40
CA ALA A 383 -22.57 -14.40 9.50
C ALA A 383 -23.70 -13.45 9.92
N PHE A 384 -23.41 -12.57 10.88
CA PHE A 384 -24.26 -11.45 11.25
C PHE A 384 -23.78 -10.18 10.56
N MET A 385 -24.51 -9.77 9.53
CA MET A 385 -24.14 -8.63 8.69
C MET A 385 -24.95 -7.38 9.02
N THR A 386 -24.25 -6.25 9.13
CA THR A 386 -24.85 -4.96 9.47
C THR A 386 -24.49 -3.88 8.46
N THR A 387 -25.28 -2.81 8.42
CA THR A 387 -25.05 -1.64 7.56
C THR A 387 -24.66 -0.42 8.37
N GLY A 388 -24.02 0.56 7.73
CA GLY A 388 -23.71 1.85 8.35
C GLY A 388 -24.92 2.72 8.68
N GLY A 389 -24.68 3.78 9.46
CA GLY A 389 -25.72 4.75 9.82
C GLY A 389 -25.45 5.54 11.10
N GLY A 390 -24.18 5.78 11.45
CA GLY A 390 -23.79 6.51 12.67
C GLY A 390 -24.45 5.93 13.93
N THR A 391 -24.87 6.81 14.84
CA THR A 391 -25.47 6.41 16.12
C THR A 391 -26.73 5.56 15.97
N ARG A 392 -27.52 5.75 14.91
CA ARG A 392 -28.70 4.90 14.63
C ARG A 392 -28.29 3.45 14.44
N ALA A 393 -27.23 3.22 13.67
CA ALA A 393 -26.73 1.87 13.43
C ALA A 393 -26.08 1.26 14.67
N LEU A 394 -25.34 2.07 15.45
CA LEU A 394 -24.81 1.68 16.76
C LEU A 394 -25.93 1.17 17.69
N THR A 395 -26.99 1.97 17.87
CA THR A 395 -28.10 1.61 18.77
C THR A 395 -28.87 0.39 18.27
N ALA A 396 -29.13 0.32 16.96
CA ALA A 396 -29.80 -0.84 16.36
C ALA A 396 -28.98 -2.13 16.54
N MET A 397 -27.66 -2.07 16.35
CA MET A 397 -26.79 -3.23 16.50
C MET A 397 -26.82 -3.80 17.92
N TYR A 398 -26.71 -2.97 18.95
CA TYR A 398 -26.85 -3.40 20.34
C TYR A 398 -28.20 -4.08 20.60
N ALA A 399 -29.30 -3.51 20.10
CA ALA A 399 -30.63 -4.09 20.26
C ALA A 399 -30.78 -5.45 19.54
N HIS A 400 -30.25 -5.58 18.33
CA HIS A 400 -30.28 -6.83 17.58
C HIS A 400 -29.44 -7.92 18.24
N LEU A 401 -28.21 -7.60 18.68
CA LEU A 401 -27.37 -8.54 19.40
C LEU A 401 -28.05 -9.00 20.70
N LEU A 402 -28.62 -8.08 21.49
CA LEU A 402 -29.35 -8.42 22.72
C LEU A 402 -30.52 -9.36 22.44
N SER A 403 -31.28 -9.10 21.37
CA SER A 403 -32.39 -9.94 20.97
C SER A 403 -31.93 -11.36 20.60
N ILE A 404 -30.85 -11.48 19.84
CA ILE A 404 -30.28 -12.76 19.41
C ILE A 404 -29.67 -13.53 20.59
N GLN A 405 -29.08 -12.83 21.56
CA GLN A 405 -28.61 -13.44 22.81
C GLN A 405 -29.78 -14.01 23.61
N LYS A 406 -30.88 -13.26 23.75
CA LYS A 406 -32.10 -13.73 24.44
C LYS A 406 -32.76 -14.92 23.75
N LEU A 407 -32.60 -15.04 22.43
CA LEU A 407 -33.04 -16.20 21.65
C LEU A 407 -32.07 -17.40 21.74
N ASN A 408 -30.92 -17.26 22.42
CA ASN A 408 -29.84 -18.25 22.51
C ASN A 408 -29.20 -18.61 21.16
N VAL A 409 -29.27 -17.71 20.17
CA VAL A 409 -28.73 -17.94 18.81
C VAL A 409 -27.37 -17.24 18.61
N LEU A 410 -26.93 -16.39 19.54
CA LEU A 410 -25.68 -15.63 19.40
C LEU A 410 -24.44 -16.52 19.23
N ASP A 411 -24.40 -17.64 19.96
CA ASP A 411 -23.32 -18.62 19.88
C ASP A 411 -23.29 -19.40 18.55
N SER A 412 -24.39 -19.37 17.78
CA SER A 412 -24.44 -19.97 16.45
C SER A 412 -23.76 -19.10 15.38
N ILE A 413 -23.36 -17.87 15.69
CA ILE A 413 -22.76 -16.93 14.72
C ILE A 413 -21.24 -17.14 14.66
N SER A 414 -20.67 -17.32 13.46
CA SER A 414 -19.23 -17.42 13.23
C SER A 414 -18.58 -16.06 13.00
N TYR A 415 -19.23 -15.17 12.26
CA TYR A 415 -18.71 -13.86 11.87
C TYR A 415 -19.68 -12.73 12.19
N VAL A 416 -19.16 -11.57 12.59
CA VAL A 416 -19.91 -10.31 12.71
C VAL A 416 -19.24 -9.29 11.82
N THR A 417 -19.97 -8.76 10.84
CA THR A 417 -19.41 -7.80 9.88
C THR A 417 -20.07 -6.43 10.04
N GLY A 418 -19.28 -5.36 10.01
CA GLY A 418 -19.78 -4.00 10.14
C GLY A 418 -18.99 -2.94 9.38
N LEU A 419 -19.65 -1.81 9.16
CA LEU A 419 -19.08 -0.62 8.51
C LEU A 419 -19.70 0.64 9.12
N SER A 420 -18.96 1.74 9.13
CA SER A 420 -19.42 3.01 9.72
C SER A 420 -19.93 2.82 11.16
N GLY A 421 -21.05 3.43 11.55
CA GLY A 421 -21.52 3.44 12.94
C GLY A 421 -21.69 2.08 13.63
N THR A 422 -21.77 0.94 12.92
CA THR A 422 -21.79 -0.39 13.57
C THR A 422 -20.42 -0.82 14.06
N THR A 423 -19.35 -0.30 13.45
CA THR A 423 -17.98 -0.56 13.93
C THR A 423 -17.76 -0.02 15.32
N TRP A 424 -18.48 1.03 15.73
CA TRP A 424 -18.45 1.61 17.08
C TRP A 424 -19.05 0.68 18.14
N THR A 425 -20.10 -0.06 17.79
CA THR A 425 -20.65 -1.11 18.67
C THR A 425 -19.68 -2.28 18.76
N MET A 426 -19.10 -2.67 17.62
CA MET A 426 -18.15 -3.78 17.55
C MET A 426 -16.87 -3.46 18.32
N SER A 427 -16.24 -2.31 18.11
CA SER A 427 -15.01 -1.93 18.84
C SER A 427 -15.23 -1.96 20.35
N ASN A 428 -16.31 -1.34 20.83
CA ASN A 428 -16.66 -1.28 22.25
C ASN A 428 -16.94 -2.68 22.83
N LEU A 429 -17.76 -3.51 22.18
CA LEU A 429 -18.05 -4.87 22.67
C LEU A 429 -16.80 -5.73 22.76
N TYR A 430 -15.90 -5.63 21.80
CA TYR A 430 -14.69 -6.47 21.73
C TYR A 430 -13.55 -5.99 22.64
N GLU A 431 -13.73 -4.90 23.40
CA GLU A 431 -12.87 -4.57 24.55
C GLU A 431 -12.99 -5.64 25.65
N ASP A 432 -14.15 -6.29 25.76
CA ASP A 432 -14.39 -7.38 26.70
C ASP A 432 -14.20 -8.74 26.01
N PRO A 433 -13.20 -9.54 26.41
CA PRO A 433 -12.94 -10.85 25.81
C PRO A 433 -14.10 -11.85 25.90
N ASP A 434 -15.08 -11.60 26.77
CA ASP A 434 -16.20 -12.50 27.04
C ASP A 434 -17.57 -11.82 26.80
N TRP A 435 -17.62 -10.74 26.01
CA TRP A 435 -18.83 -9.93 25.83
C TRP A 435 -20.08 -10.73 25.45
N SER A 436 -19.98 -11.70 24.54
CA SER A 436 -21.15 -12.48 24.09
C SER A 436 -21.65 -13.46 25.15
N GLN A 437 -20.80 -13.78 26.12
CA GLN A 437 -21.05 -14.73 27.21
C GLN A 437 -21.60 -14.04 28.47
N LYS A 438 -21.56 -12.71 28.51
CA LYS A 438 -22.13 -11.88 29.57
C LYS A 438 -23.47 -11.31 29.15
N ASP A 439 -24.29 -10.96 30.14
CA ASP A 439 -25.55 -10.26 29.86
C ASP A 439 -25.28 -8.90 29.20
N MET A 440 -25.73 -8.74 27.96
CA MET A 440 -25.52 -7.53 27.18
C MET A 440 -26.41 -6.36 27.62
N GLU A 441 -27.36 -6.55 28.55
CA GLU A 441 -28.14 -5.43 29.10
C GLU A 441 -27.23 -4.36 29.74
N ALA A 442 -26.13 -4.78 30.36
CA ALA A 442 -25.12 -3.87 30.91
C ALA A 442 -24.45 -3.03 29.81
N SER A 443 -23.98 -3.67 28.73
CA SER A 443 -23.37 -2.99 27.59
C SER A 443 -24.34 -2.05 26.87
N VAL A 444 -25.62 -2.44 26.75
CA VAL A 444 -26.68 -1.59 26.20
C VAL A 444 -26.93 -0.37 27.08
N SER A 445 -26.95 -0.56 28.40
CA SER A 445 -27.12 0.54 29.36
C SER A 445 -25.95 1.52 29.31
N ASP A 446 -24.72 1.02 29.21
CA ASP A 446 -23.54 1.85 29.07
C ASP A 446 -23.53 2.62 27.73
N ALA A 447 -23.80 1.95 26.61
CA ALA A 447 -23.94 2.60 25.31
C ALA A 447 -25.03 3.68 25.34
N ARG A 448 -26.17 3.42 26.01
CA ARG A 448 -27.24 4.40 26.18
C ARG A 448 -26.76 5.63 26.94
N LYS A 449 -26.03 5.47 28.05
CA LYS A 449 -25.42 6.58 28.82
C LYS A 449 -24.55 7.45 27.92
N HIS A 450 -23.70 6.83 27.10
CA HIS A 450 -22.82 7.56 26.19
C HIS A 450 -23.58 8.25 25.05
N VAL A 451 -24.63 7.63 24.50
CA VAL A 451 -25.46 8.23 23.45
C VAL A 451 -26.22 9.47 23.95
N ILE A 452 -26.77 9.45 25.16
CA ILE A 452 -27.56 10.58 25.70
C ILE A 452 -26.70 11.71 26.29
N LYS A 453 -25.39 11.51 26.49
CA LYS A 453 -24.51 12.54 27.06
C LYS A 453 -24.45 13.79 26.19
N ASN A 454 -24.34 14.97 26.82
CA ASN A 454 -24.19 16.25 26.12
C ASN A 454 -22.86 16.27 25.35
N LYS A 455 -22.94 16.17 24.02
CA LYS A 455 -21.78 16.08 23.13
C LYS A 455 -20.98 17.38 23.06
N PHE A 456 -21.61 18.53 23.26
CA PHE A 456 -20.90 19.81 23.28
C PHE A 456 -19.91 19.85 24.45
N LEU A 457 -20.37 19.49 25.65
CA LEU A 457 -19.52 19.45 26.84
C LEU A 457 -18.52 18.29 26.81
N ALA A 458 -18.93 17.12 26.32
CA ALA A 458 -18.09 15.93 26.32
C ALA A 458 -16.96 15.98 25.28
N CYS A 459 -17.22 16.52 24.08
CA CYS A 459 -16.26 16.50 22.97
C CYS A 459 -15.53 17.84 22.78
N PHE A 460 -16.13 18.97 23.17
CA PHE A 460 -15.60 20.31 22.83
C PHE A 460 -15.25 21.17 24.05
N SER A 461 -15.06 20.55 25.22
CA SER A 461 -14.47 21.26 26.35
C SER A 461 -13.02 21.68 26.05
N MET A 462 -12.55 22.76 26.68
CA MET A 462 -11.18 23.24 26.45
C MET A 462 -10.11 22.20 26.79
N ASP A 463 -10.34 21.37 27.79
CA ASP A 463 -9.41 20.30 28.16
C ASP A 463 -9.39 19.19 27.10
N ARG A 464 -10.54 18.86 26.51
CA ARG A 464 -10.62 17.89 25.40
C ARG A 464 -9.97 18.42 24.13
N LEU A 465 -10.16 19.68 23.78
CA LEU A 465 -9.48 20.29 22.64
C LEU A 465 -7.95 20.30 22.81
N LYS A 466 -7.45 20.60 24.01
CA LYS A 466 -6.02 20.49 24.32
C LYS A 466 -5.51 19.06 24.21
N TYR A 467 -6.30 18.10 24.70
CA TYR A 467 -6.01 16.68 24.56
C TYR A 467 -5.88 16.27 23.09
N TYR A 468 -6.82 16.67 22.23
CA TYR A 468 -6.75 16.34 20.79
C TYR A 468 -5.49 16.88 20.13
N VAL A 469 -5.13 18.14 20.40
CA VAL A 469 -3.90 18.72 19.85
C VAL A 469 -2.67 17.94 20.31
N LYS A 470 -2.60 17.55 21.58
CA LYS A 470 -1.50 16.76 22.14
C LYS A 470 -1.39 15.40 21.46
N GLU A 471 -2.50 14.69 21.32
CA GLU A 471 -2.53 13.36 20.69
C GLU A 471 -2.15 13.41 19.20
N LEU A 472 -2.67 14.39 18.46
CA LEU A 472 -2.32 14.56 17.05
C LEU A 472 -0.84 14.96 16.87
N GLN A 473 -0.29 15.76 17.79
CA GLN A 473 1.15 16.07 17.81
C GLN A 473 1.99 14.82 18.10
N GLN A 474 1.60 14.01 19.08
CA GLN A 474 2.28 12.77 19.42
C GLN A 474 2.26 11.79 18.23
N ARG A 475 1.09 11.57 17.63
CA ARG A 475 0.90 10.72 16.45
C ARG A 475 1.75 11.19 15.25
N LYS A 476 1.89 12.51 15.07
CA LYS A 476 2.78 13.09 14.06
C LYS A 476 4.26 12.80 14.37
N GLN A 477 4.66 12.88 15.64
CA GLN A 477 6.04 12.56 16.07
C GLN A 477 6.38 11.08 15.88
N GLU A 478 5.42 10.18 16.08
CA GLU A 478 5.54 8.75 15.80
C GLU A 478 5.71 8.47 14.29
N GLY A 479 5.34 9.43 13.44
CA GLY A 479 5.58 9.41 12.00
C GLY A 479 4.35 9.11 11.15
N HIS A 480 3.16 9.09 11.75
CA HIS A 480 1.90 9.00 11.01
C HIS A 480 1.62 10.30 10.25
N LYS A 481 0.96 10.19 9.10
CA LYS A 481 0.37 11.35 8.42
C LYS A 481 -0.92 11.70 9.14
N ILE A 482 -1.09 12.98 9.46
CA ILE A 482 -2.29 13.48 10.13
C ILE A 482 -3.29 13.99 9.09
N CYS A 483 -4.54 13.59 9.23
CA CYS A 483 -5.68 14.10 8.47
C CYS A 483 -6.89 14.31 9.39
N PHE A 484 -7.98 14.84 8.82
CA PHE A 484 -9.17 15.16 9.60
C PHE A 484 -9.84 13.92 10.20
N THR A 485 -9.67 12.74 9.60
CA THR A 485 -10.19 11.48 10.17
C THR A 485 -9.51 11.11 11.48
N ASP A 486 -8.26 11.55 11.73
CA ASP A 486 -7.61 11.33 13.03
C ASP A 486 -8.29 12.16 14.13
N LEU A 487 -8.61 13.43 13.85
CA LEU A 487 -9.37 14.27 14.78
C LEU A 487 -10.77 13.70 15.00
N TRP A 488 -11.43 13.23 13.94
CA TRP A 488 -12.73 12.59 14.03
C TRP A 488 -12.70 11.34 14.91
N GLY A 489 -11.66 10.51 14.82
CA GLY A 489 -11.45 9.36 15.71
C GLY A 489 -11.39 9.75 17.19
N LEU A 490 -10.65 10.81 17.52
CA LEU A 490 -10.57 11.32 18.90
C LEU A 490 -11.90 11.94 19.40
N ILE A 491 -12.68 12.50 18.47
CA ILE A 491 -14.04 12.96 18.80
C ILE A 491 -14.94 11.76 19.08
N ILE A 492 -14.89 10.69 18.29
CA ILE A 492 -15.65 9.44 18.51
C ILE A 492 -15.30 8.83 19.86
N GLU A 493 -14.00 8.71 20.19
CA GLU A 493 -13.55 8.28 21.52
C GLU A 493 -14.23 9.11 22.62
N ALA A 494 -14.20 10.44 22.51
CA ALA A 494 -14.89 11.29 23.47
C ALA A 494 -16.43 11.18 23.42
N MET A 495 -17.04 10.69 22.33
CA MET A 495 -18.46 10.40 22.24
C MET A 495 -18.84 9.07 22.90
N LEU A 496 -17.96 8.07 22.87
CA LEU A 496 -18.26 6.70 23.26
C LEU A 496 -17.66 6.30 24.61
N HIS A 497 -16.66 7.03 25.08
CA HIS A 497 -15.97 6.76 26.33
C HIS A 497 -15.89 8.02 27.21
N ASP A 498 -15.69 7.81 28.51
CA ASP A 498 -15.48 8.90 29.48
C ASP A 498 -13.98 9.24 29.64
N GLY A 499 -13.08 8.35 29.21
CA GLY A 499 -11.63 8.46 29.37
C GLY A 499 -10.86 8.39 28.04
N GLU A 500 -9.55 8.22 28.15
CA GLU A 500 -8.70 7.83 27.02
C GLU A 500 -8.85 6.33 26.80
N ASP A 501 -9.05 5.92 25.55
CA ASP A 501 -9.11 4.54 25.13
C ASP A 501 -7.77 4.12 24.48
N GLN A 502 -7.07 3.18 25.11
CA GLN A 502 -5.77 2.69 24.67
C GLN A 502 -5.86 1.37 23.90
N HIS A 503 -7.07 0.82 23.73
CA HIS A 503 -7.26 -0.44 23.03
C HIS A 503 -6.90 -0.33 21.55
N LYS A 504 -6.50 -1.46 20.99
CA LYS A 504 -6.10 -1.62 19.60
C LYS A 504 -6.84 -2.77 18.95
N LEU A 505 -6.75 -2.86 17.63
CA LEU A 505 -7.39 -3.93 16.88
C LEU A 505 -6.83 -5.30 17.27
N THR A 506 -5.52 -5.44 17.50
CA THR A 506 -4.97 -6.73 17.93
C THR A 506 -5.37 -7.14 19.34
N ASP A 507 -5.77 -6.22 20.22
CA ASP A 507 -6.18 -6.58 21.58
C ASP A 507 -7.46 -7.45 21.55
N GLN A 508 -8.29 -7.27 20.52
CA GLN A 508 -9.48 -8.09 20.28
C GLN A 508 -9.19 -9.56 19.98
N GLN A 509 -7.94 -9.94 19.69
CA GLN A 509 -7.57 -11.36 19.54
C GLN A 509 -7.86 -12.15 20.83
N GLN A 510 -7.82 -11.50 22.00
CA GLN A 510 -8.19 -12.14 23.26
C GLN A 510 -9.64 -12.62 23.26
N ALA A 511 -10.55 -11.84 22.66
CA ALA A 511 -11.97 -12.15 22.48
C ALA A 511 -12.22 -13.34 21.53
N LEU A 512 -11.20 -13.84 20.86
CA LEU A 512 -11.28 -14.91 19.85
C LEU A 512 -10.49 -16.15 20.23
N SER A 513 -9.63 -16.04 21.25
CA SER A 513 -8.64 -17.06 21.63
C SER A 513 -9.23 -18.47 21.83
N ARG A 514 -10.48 -18.55 22.30
CA ARG A 514 -11.23 -19.79 22.55
C ARG A 514 -12.38 -20.02 21.55
N GLY A 515 -12.55 -19.14 20.56
CA GLY A 515 -13.74 -19.12 19.70
C GLY A 515 -15.01 -18.69 20.44
N GLN A 516 -14.87 -17.98 21.57
CA GLN A 516 -15.99 -17.64 22.46
C GLN A 516 -16.89 -16.52 21.90
N ASN A 517 -16.35 -15.62 21.08
CA ASN A 517 -17.12 -14.63 20.34
C ASN A 517 -17.01 -14.90 18.83
N PRO A 518 -17.94 -14.40 18.00
CA PRO A 518 -17.77 -14.35 16.55
C PRO A 518 -16.52 -13.54 16.15
N LEU A 519 -15.95 -13.79 14.97
CA LEU A 519 -14.86 -12.96 14.44
C LEU A 519 -15.42 -11.61 13.96
N PRO A 520 -14.90 -10.45 14.44
CA PRO A 520 -15.32 -9.16 13.94
C PRO A 520 -14.58 -8.84 12.63
N ILE A 521 -15.34 -8.44 11.61
CA ILE A 521 -14.82 -7.96 10.32
C ILE A 521 -15.28 -6.53 10.11
N TYR A 522 -14.32 -5.61 10.02
CA TYR A 522 -14.56 -4.19 9.77
C TYR A 522 -14.21 -3.86 8.32
N LEU A 523 -15.08 -3.12 7.63
CA LEU A 523 -14.91 -2.82 6.20
C LEU A 523 -14.74 -1.32 5.93
N VAL A 524 -13.86 -1.01 4.98
CA VAL A 524 -13.70 0.33 4.40
C VAL A 524 -13.43 0.25 2.90
N LEU A 525 -13.56 1.38 2.20
CA LEU A 525 -13.21 1.50 0.80
C LEU A 525 -11.88 2.25 0.64
N ASN A 526 -10.95 1.66 -0.10
CA ASN A 526 -9.80 2.35 -0.67
C ASN A 526 -10.24 3.09 -1.95
N VAL A 527 -9.91 4.37 -2.04
CA VAL A 527 -10.30 5.28 -3.13
C VAL A 527 -9.09 6.06 -3.65
N LYS A 528 -9.23 6.78 -4.77
CA LYS A 528 -8.17 7.62 -5.34
C LYS A 528 -8.60 9.08 -5.37
N ASP A 529 -7.75 9.98 -4.88
CA ASP A 529 -8.03 11.43 -4.68
C ASP A 529 -8.52 12.21 -5.92
N LYS A 530 -8.40 11.63 -7.13
CA LYS A 530 -8.74 12.28 -8.41
C LYS A 530 -9.66 11.44 -9.30
N ILE A 531 -10.20 10.34 -8.79
CA ILE A 531 -11.10 9.45 -9.53
C ILE A 531 -12.40 9.35 -8.74
N SER A 532 -13.54 9.40 -9.42
CA SER A 532 -14.83 9.25 -8.77
C SER A 532 -14.90 7.90 -8.03
N ASN A 533 -15.50 7.88 -6.84
CA ASN A 533 -15.76 6.65 -6.09
C ASN A 533 -16.68 5.66 -6.85
N GLN A 534 -17.43 6.15 -7.85
CA GLN A 534 -18.20 5.31 -8.75
C GLN A 534 -17.30 4.54 -9.71
N ASP A 535 -16.21 5.17 -10.17
CA ASP A 535 -15.28 4.63 -11.17
C ASP A 535 -14.19 3.76 -10.53
N PHE A 536 -13.77 4.09 -9.30
CA PHE A 536 -12.76 3.32 -8.58
C PHE A 536 -13.08 3.21 -7.09
N ARG A 537 -13.22 1.96 -6.63
CA ARG A 537 -13.30 1.61 -5.21
C ARG A 537 -12.81 0.19 -5.00
N GLU A 538 -12.11 -0.05 -3.90
CA GLU A 538 -11.60 -1.36 -3.53
C GLU A 538 -11.91 -1.65 -2.07
N TRP A 539 -12.50 -2.81 -1.81
CA TRP A 539 -12.80 -3.22 -0.44
C TRP A 539 -11.52 -3.57 0.30
N MET A 540 -11.38 -2.94 1.46
CA MET A 540 -10.33 -3.23 2.42
C MET A 540 -10.97 -3.77 3.69
N GLU A 541 -10.46 -4.92 4.12
CA GLU A 541 -10.94 -5.66 5.28
C GLU A 541 -9.98 -5.49 6.45
N PHE A 542 -10.54 -5.39 7.65
CA PHE A 542 -9.83 -5.34 8.91
C PHE A 542 -10.38 -6.42 9.83
N THR A 543 -9.52 -7.29 10.32
CA THR A 543 -9.80 -8.24 11.40
C THR A 543 -8.73 -8.07 12.49
N PRO A 544 -8.95 -8.65 13.69
CA PRO A 544 -7.90 -8.67 14.71
C PRO A 544 -6.62 -9.37 14.28
N TYR A 545 -6.65 -10.20 13.23
CA TYR A 545 -5.49 -10.95 12.75
C TYR A 545 -4.76 -10.22 11.62
N GLU A 546 -5.49 -9.79 10.60
CA GLU A 546 -4.92 -9.18 9.40
C GLU A 546 -5.80 -8.09 8.79
N VAL A 547 -5.17 -7.24 7.99
CA VAL A 547 -5.77 -6.11 7.30
C VAL A 547 -5.31 -6.16 5.85
N GLY A 548 -6.22 -6.05 4.88
CA GLY A 548 -5.82 -6.21 3.48
C GLY A 548 -6.88 -5.92 2.45
N LEU A 549 -6.49 -6.04 1.18
CA LEU A 549 -7.34 -5.80 0.02
C LEU A 549 -7.76 -7.12 -0.61
N LEU A 550 -9.06 -7.45 -0.50
CA LEU A 550 -9.64 -8.70 -0.97
C LEU A 550 -9.33 -8.95 -2.45
N LYS A 551 -9.46 -7.90 -3.28
CA LYS A 551 -9.23 -7.93 -4.73
C LYS A 551 -7.83 -8.44 -5.11
N TYR A 552 -6.83 -8.19 -4.27
CA TYR A 552 -5.44 -8.49 -4.56
C TYR A 552 -4.91 -9.71 -3.79
N GLY A 553 -5.70 -10.29 -2.88
CA GLY A 553 -5.24 -11.34 -1.98
C GLY A 553 -3.98 -10.90 -1.23
N ALA A 554 -3.93 -9.66 -0.76
CA ALA A 554 -2.74 -9.05 -0.16
C ALA A 554 -3.08 -8.48 1.22
N PHE A 555 -2.49 -9.06 2.25
CA PHE A 555 -2.81 -8.79 3.65
C PHE A 555 -1.55 -8.55 4.47
N ILE A 556 -1.66 -7.69 5.49
CA ILE A 556 -0.64 -7.46 6.50
C ILE A 556 -1.19 -7.81 7.87
N ARG A 557 -0.31 -8.13 8.81
CA ARG A 557 -0.70 -8.25 10.22
C ARG A 557 -1.35 -6.93 10.69
N ALA A 558 -2.42 -7.04 11.48
CA ALA A 558 -3.23 -5.89 11.89
C ALA A 558 -2.39 -4.78 12.56
N GLU A 559 -1.43 -5.15 13.42
CA GLU A 559 -0.56 -4.20 14.12
C GLU A 559 0.36 -3.40 13.19
N ASN A 560 0.56 -3.86 11.96
CA ASN A 560 1.42 -3.19 11.00
C ASN A 560 0.65 -2.20 10.11
N PHE A 561 -0.68 -2.09 10.23
CA PHE A 561 -1.45 -1.12 9.47
C PHE A 561 -0.98 0.32 9.75
N GLY A 562 -0.71 1.08 8.68
CA GLY A 562 -0.10 2.40 8.74
C GLY A 562 1.42 2.42 8.66
N SER A 563 2.09 1.28 8.81
CA SER A 563 3.54 1.15 8.59
C SER A 563 3.93 1.31 7.11
N LYS A 564 5.23 1.50 6.84
CA LYS A 564 5.73 1.66 5.47
C LYS A 564 6.29 0.35 4.94
N PHE A 565 5.82 -0.04 3.75
CA PHE A 565 6.24 -1.25 3.05
C PHE A 565 6.86 -0.90 1.69
N PHE A 566 7.74 -1.77 1.21
CA PHE A 566 8.28 -1.71 -0.14
C PHE A 566 8.48 -3.13 -0.68
N MET A 567 7.92 -3.42 -1.86
CA MET A 567 7.95 -4.77 -2.46
C MET A 567 7.59 -5.88 -1.45
N GLY A 568 6.47 -5.72 -0.74
CA GLY A 568 5.97 -6.70 0.23
C GLY A 568 6.73 -6.78 1.56
N ARG A 569 7.78 -5.97 1.78
CA ARG A 569 8.62 -6.01 3.00
C ARG A 569 8.42 -4.77 3.86
N LEU A 570 8.43 -4.96 5.17
CA LEU A 570 8.26 -3.91 6.16
C LEU A 570 9.55 -3.09 6.28
N MET A 571 9.51 -1.85 5.79
CA MET A 571 10.67 -0.95 5.77
C MET A 571 10.76 -0.09 7.03
N LYS A 572 9.61 0.39 7.50
CA LYS A 572 9.51 1.17 8.75
C LYS A 572 8.24 0.78 9.48
N LYS A 573 8.40 0.08 10.60
CA LYS A 573 7.32 -0.19 11.55
C LYS A 573 6.92 1.09 12.27
N LEU A 574 5.64 1.42 12.23
CA LEU A 574 5.04 2.44 13.09
C LEU A 574 4.35 1.76 14.28
N PRO A 575 4.12 2.47 15.39
CA PRO A 575 3.24 1.99 16.45
C PRO A 575 1.85 1.67 15.89
N GLU A 576 1.26 0.58 16.37
CA GLU A 576 -0.12 0.26 16.05
C GLU A 576 -1.05 1.37 16.54
N SER A 577 -2.00 1.76 15.69
CA SER A 577 -2.95 2.82 16.03
C SER A 577 -3.97 2.34 17.07
N ARG A 578 -4.30 3.22 18.02
CA ARG A 578 -5.47 3.06 18.89
C ARG A 578 -6.72 2.88 18.05
N ILE A 579 -7.68 2.08 18.54
CA ILE A 579 -8.86 1.67 17.79
C ILE A 579 -9.70 2.87 17.36
N CYS A 580 -9.74 3.95 18.14
CA CYS A 580 -10.44 5.19 17.80
C CYS A 580 -9.98 5.82 16.47
N PHE A 581 -8.70 5.70 16.11
CA PHE A 581 -8.21 6.16 14.81
C PHE A 581 -8.75 5.27 13.66
N LEU A 582 -8.96 3.97 13.91
CA LEU A 582 -9.60 3.08 12.95
C LEU A 582 -11.09 3.34 12.85
N GLU A 583 -11.78 3.63 13.96
CA GLU A 583 -13.18 4.09 13.94
C GLU A 583 -13.35 5.37 13.12
N GLY A 584 -12.39 6.30 13.22
CA GLY A 584 -12.33 7.49 12.39
C GLY A 584 -12.25 7.16 10.89
N ILE A 585 -11.49 6.13 10.51
CA ILE A 585 -11.37 5.64 9.13
C ILE A 585 -12.67 4.94 8.68
N TRP A 586 -13.16 3.98 9.46
CA TRP A 586 -14.35 3.18 9.15
C TRP A 586 -15.63 4.02 9.05
N SER A 587 -15.66 5.19 9.71
CA SER A 587 -16.78 6.12 9.72
C SER A 587 -16.47 7.50 9.13
N SER A 588 -15.44 7.60 8.30
CA SER A 588 -14.92 8.85 7.71
C SER A 588 -15.95 9.68 6.91
N VAL A 589 -17.08 9.11 6.50
CA VAL A 589 -18.20 9.89 5.89
C VAL A 589 -18.65 11.05 6.79
N PHE A 590 -18.59 10.89 8.12
CA PHE A 590 -18.95 11.96 9.06
C PHE A 590 -17.86 13.03 9.18
N SER A 591 -16.62 12.70 8.83
CA SER A 591 -15.52 13.66 8.81
C SER A 591 -15.74 14.70 7.70
N LEU A 592 -16.28 14.29 6.54
CA LEU A 592 -16.71 15.20 5.48
C LEU A 592 -17.89 16.07 5.93
N ASN A 593 -18.94 15.47 6.50
CA ASN A 593 -20.10 16.21 6.97
C ASN A 593 -19.75 17.25 8.05
N LEU A 594 -18.82 16.92 8.96
CA LEU A 594 -18.36 17.85 10.00
C LEU A 594 -17.51 18.96 9.40
N MET A 595 -16.63 18.65 8.45
CA MET A 595 -15.83 19.66 7.73
C MET A 595 -16.75 20.60 6.92
N ASP A 596 -17.76 20.05 6.24
CA ASP A 596 -18.78 20.82 5.54
C ASP A 596 -19.54 21.72 6.52
N ALA A 597 -20.04 21.19 7.63
CA ALA A 597 -20.75 21.97 8.64
C ALA A 597 -19.87 23.09 9.25
N TRP A 598 -18.58 22.82 9.46
CA TRP A 598 -17.64 23.80 10.00
C TRP A 598 -17.31 24.87 8.97
N TYR A 599 -17.07 24.49 7.71
CA TYR A 599 -16.82 25.40 6.61
C TYR A 599 -18.04 26.30 6.35
N ILE A 600 -19.24 25.72 6.33
CA ILE A 600 -20.53 26.41 6.20
C ILE A 600 -20.77 27.37 7.38
N SER A 601 -20.24 27.08 8.58
CA SER A 601 -20.35 28.00 9.73
C SER A 601 -19.48 29.26 9.60
N PHE A 602 -18.49 29.27 8.70
CA PHE A 602 -17.62 30.42 8.41
C PHE A 602 -18.05 31.21 7.15
N GLU A 603 -18.74 30.59 6.18
CA GLU A 603 -19.26 31.26 4.97
C GLU A 603 -20.79 31.18 4.91
N SER A 604 -21.47 32.22 5.41
CA SER A 604 -22.94 32.26 5.52
C SER A 604 -23.69 32.33 4.17
N GLU A 605 -23.03 32.70 3.08
CA GLU A 605 -23.66 32.88 1.76
C GLU A 605 -23.90 31.55 1.03
N GLU A 606 -23.01 30.56 1.16
CA GLU A 606 -23.20 29.23 0.54
C GLU A 606 -24.32 28.41 1.21
N PHE A 607 -24.58 28.64 2.51
CA PHE A 607 -25.65 27.97 3.25
C PHE A 607 -27.02 28.19 2.60
N TRP A 608 -27.37 29.45 2.35
CA TRP A 608 -28.64 29.80 1.70
C TRP A 608 -28.63 29.31 0.24
N HIS A 609 -27.54 29.51 -0.48
CA HIS A 609 -27.47 29.17 -1.90
C HIS A 609 -27.64 27.67 -2.21
N LYS A 610 -27.21 26.77 -1.31
CA LYS A 610 -27.25 25.31 -1.49
C LYS A 610 -28.55 24.66 -0.96
N TRP A 611 -29.23 25.30 0.00
CA TRP A 611 -30.38 24.71 0.70
C TRP A 611 -31.72 25.42 0.47
N THR A 612 -31.76 26.60 -0.17
CA THR A 612 -33.02 27.27 -0.55
C THR A 612 -33.34 27.25 -2.04
N GLN A 613 -32.53 26.60 -2.89
CA GLN A 613 -32.96 26.32 -4.25
C GLN A 613 -34.00 25.20 -4.24
N ASP A 614 -35.22 25.54 -4.67
CA ASP A 614 -36.28 24.59 -4.94
C ASP A 614 -35.74 23.48 -5.86
N ARG A 615 -35.76 22.23 -5.39
CA ARG A 615 -35.51 21.05 -6.24
C ARG A 615 -36.70 20.85 -7.17
N VAL A 616 -36.85 21.73 -8.16
CA VAL A 616 -37.67 21.44 -9.33
C VAL A 616 -36.86 20.50 -10.21
N ILE A 617 -37.15 19.21 -10.11
CA ILE A 617 -36.73 18.23 -11.10
C ILE A 617 -37.74 18.36 -12.24
N ASP A 618 -37.35 19.08 -13.29
CA ASP A 618 -38.08 19.08 -14.55
C ASP A 618 -37.89 17.70 -15.20
N ILE A 619 -38.96 16.91 -15.23
CA ILE A 619 -38.99 15.63 -15.93
C ILE A 619 -39.45 15.94 -17.36
N GLY A 620 -38.49 16.29 -18.21
CA GLY A 620 -38.63 16.39 -19.66
C GLY A 620 -37.96 15.22 -20.34
#